data_AF-A0A662JCC1-F1
#
_entry.id   AF-A0A662JCC1-F1
#
_cell.length_a   1.000
_cell.length_b   1.000
_cell.length_c   1.000
_cell.angle_alpha   90.00
_cell.angle_beta   90.00
_cell.angle_gamma   90.00
#
_symmetry.space_group_name_H-M   'P 1'
#
loop_
_entity.id
_entity.type
_entity.pdbx_description
1 polymer ?
#
loop_
_entity_poly.entity_id
_entity_poly.type
_entity_poly.pdbx_seq_one_letter_code
_entity_poly.pdbx_strand_id
1 'polypeptide(L)'
;MNNNRRRALLAAVLLTLMVSIAVAAAVSAARPLSPAFKPSSAEDVELVKKVVLKGPKARGGKPSKGAATGILGELCYGTKYAIVIGVSDYPGEENDLEYADDDANDVYWTLVEIYNFDPDNVHLLIDANATIDNVIKAIEEVKSEEVAEDEVVFFFSGHGARGFADDGDSELIDEAIVLHDGSNLVYLWDGDLVKLFSGFDTSRIVLVFDSCLSGGMNDLKAKGRIVVASTTEHGVAYEGDQWQNGQFTYYFFEQGMYYGKADKYDHNGDGVYGQSWDVTVEEAFDYAKTNCKMQRPTIYDQFENDLLL
;
A
#
# COMPACT_ATOMS: atom_id res chain seq x y z
N MET A 1 -23.19 -47.94 -41.04
CA MET A 1 -22.68 -46.66 -40.48
C MET A 1 -21.71 -46.04 -41.48
N ASN A 2 -22.02 -44.82 -41.93
CA ASN A 2 -21.47 -44.21 -43.15
C ASN A 2 -19.99 -43.81 -43.00
N ASN A 3 -19.17 -44.06 -44.05
CA ASN A 3 -17.71 -43.81 -44.06
C ASN A 3 -17.30 -42.36 -43.72
N ASN A 4 -18.23 -41.42 -43.87
CA ASN A 4 -18.02 -40.00 -43.55
C ASN A 4 -17.94 -39.72 -42.03
N ARG A 5 -18.54 -40.56 -41.16
CA ARG A 5 -18.44 -40.37 -39.70
C ARG A 5 -17.11 -40.86 -39.10
N ARG A 6 -16.44 -41.84 -39.74
CA ARG A 6 -15.11 -42.32 -39.30
C ARG A 6 -13.99 -41.32 -39.62
N ARG A 7 -14.11 -40.57 -40.72
CA ARG A 7 -13.12 -39.54 -41.09
C ARG A 7 -13.22 -38.29 -40.21
N ALA A 8 -14.42 -37.93 -39.73
CA ALA A 8 -14.61 -36.79 -38.83
C ALA A 8 -14.07 -37.06 -37.41
N LEU A 9 -14.18 -38.29 -36.88
CA LEU A 9 -13.62 -38.62 -35.56
C LEU A 9 -12.09 -38.69 -35.55
N LEU A 10 -11.45 -39.12 -36.64
CA LEU A 10 -9.99 -39.17 -36.74
C LEU A 10 -9.35 -37.77 -36.91
N ALA A 11 -10.05 -36.82 -37.54
CA ALA A 11 -9.59 -35.43 -37.61
C ALA A 11 -9.72 -34.68 -36.27
N ALA A 12 -10.76 -34.98 -35.47
CA ALA A 12 -10.94 -34.37 -34.15
C ALA A 12 -9.93 -34.91 -33.11
N VAL A 13 -9.52 -36.17 -33.23
CA VAL A 13 -8.51 -36.80 -32.35
C VAL A 13 -7.06 -36.42 -32.74
N LEU A 14 -6.81 -36.00 -33.98
CA LEU A 14 -5.50 -35.46 -34.38
C LEU A 14 -5.37 -33.94 -34.18
N LEU A 15 -6.47 -33.18 -34.12
CA LEU A 15 -6.42 -31.75 -33.77
C LEU A 15 -6.30 -31.51 -32.25
N THR A 16 -6.53 -32.55 -31.44
CA THR A 16 -6.33 -32.53 -29.98
C THR A 16 -4.95 -33.04 -29.55
N LEU A 17 -4.07 -33.38 -30.51
CA LEU A 17 -2.71 -33.87 -30.25
C LEU A 17 -1.62 -33.00 -30.88
N MET A 18 -1.91 -31.72 -31.15
CA MET A 18 -0.93 -30.68 -31.54
C MET A 18 -1.16 -29.37 -30.78
N VAL A 19 -1.46 -29.45 -29.49
CA VAL A 19 -1.32 -28.33 -28.55
C VAL A 19 -0.56 -28.87 -27.34
N SER A 20 0.70 -29.20 -27.57
CA SER A 20 1.64 -29.57 -26.51
C SER A 20 3.01 -29.27 -27.10
N ILE A 21 3.85 -28.52 -26.37
CA ILE A 21 5.18 -28.04 -26.77
C ILE A 21 5.05 -26.74 -27.61
N ALA A 22 5.35 -25.53 -27.12
CA ALA A 22 6.12 -25.12 -25.97
C ALA A 22 5.60 -23.76 -25.47
N VAL A 23 5.09 -23.72 -24.25
CA VAL A 23 5.26 -22.53 -23.42
C VAL A 23 6.62 -22.76 -22.76
N ALA A 24 7.66 -22.14 -23.33
CA ALA A 24 8.91 -22.01 -22.62
C ALA A 24 8.58 -21.13 -21.41
N ALA A 25 8.43 -21.76 -20.26
CA ALA A 25 8.43 -21.07 -18.99
C ALA A 25 9.74 -20.29 -18.92
N ALA A 26 9.66 -18.96 -19.04
CA ALA A 26 10.63 -18.10 -18.41
C ALA A 26 10.41 -18.31 -16.91
N VAL A 27 10.99 -19.38 -16.38
CA VAL A 27 11.24 -19.48 -14.94
C VAL A 27 12.28 -18.41 -14.70
N SER A 28 11.82 -17.19 -14.37
CA SER A 28 12.65 -16.27 -13.62
C SER A 28 13.16 -17.08 -12.44
N ALA A 29 14.48 -17.17 -12.30
CA ALA A 29 15.07 -17.85 -11.17
C ALA A 29 14.73 -16.98 -9.95
N ALA A 30 13.55 -17.24 -9.34
CA ALA A 30 13.11 -16.58 -8.13
C ALA A 30 14.30 -16.58 -7.17
N ARG A 31 14.72 -15.39 -6.75
CA ARG A 31 15.79 -15.25 -5.76
C ARG A 31 15.39 -16.14 -4.57
N PRO A 32 16.28 -17.01 -4.04
CA PRO A 32 15.91 -17.85 -2.91
C PRO A 32 15.46 -16.95 -1.76
N LEU A 33 14.26 -17.20 -1.23
CA LEU A 33 13.73 -16.48 -0.08
C LEU A 33 14.80 -16.47 1.03
N SER A 34 15.16 -15.28 1.51
CA SER A 34 16.08 -15.07 2.63
C SER A 34 15.64 -15.90 3.84
N PRO A 35 16.53 -16.33 4.76
CA PRO A 35 16.08 -16.87 6.05
C PRO A 35 15.01 -15.94 6.64
N ALA A 36 13.91 -16.53 7.12
CA ALA A 36 12.73 -15.80 7.59
C ALA A 36 13.16 -14.58 8.42
N PHE A 37 12.94 -13.39 7.85
CA PHE A 37 13.25 -12.13 8.51
C PHE A 37 12.53 -12.13 9.86
N LYS A 38 13.20 -11.64 10.91
CA LYS A 38 12.62 -11.53 12.24
C LYS A 38 12.63 -10.07 12.63
N PRO A 39 11.49 -9.52 13.07
CA PRO A 39 11.48 -8.17 13.60
C PRO A 39 12.45 -7.99 14.75
N SER A 40 13.04 -6.81 14.83
CA SER A 40 13.95 -6.42 15.89
C SER A 40 13.25 -6.44 17.25
N SER A 41 14.02 -6.84 18.27
CA SER A 41 13.56 -6.74 19.65
C SER A 41 13.51 -5.29 20.08
N ALA A 42 12.58 -4.96 20.97
CA ALA A 42 12.47 -3.63 21.54
C ALA A 42 12.14 -3.65 23.03
N GLU A 43 12.53 -2.59 23.72
CA GLU A 43 12.17 -2.30 25.10
C GLU A 43 11.18 -1.12 25.16
N ASP A 44 10.45 -1.01 26.29
CA ASP A 44 9.51 0.10 26.57
C ASP A 44 8.49 0.39 25.45
N VAL A 45 7.98 -0.67 24.81
CA VAL A 45 7.03 -0.57 23.71
C VAL A 45 5.68 -0.03 24.18
N GLU A 46 5.24 1.06 23.55
CA GLU A 46 3.92 1.65 23.73
C GLU A 46 3.08 1.44 22.46
N LEU A 47 1.97 0.70 22.60
CA LEU A 47 0.94 0.61 21.57
C LEU A 47 0.10 1.90 21.55
N VAL A 48 0.04 2.58 20.41
CA VAL A 48 -0.77 3.79 20.22
C VAL A 48 -1.95 3.49 19.30
N LYS A 49 -3.12 3.31 19.91
CA LYS A 49 -4.35 2.93 19.20
C LYS A 49 -4.91 4.08 18.38
N LYS A 50 -5.47 3.74 17.21
CA LYS A 50 -6.28 4.65 16.40
C LYS A 50 -7.52 5.06 17.19
N VAL A 51 -7.98 6.30 17.02
CA VAL A 51 -9.13 6.82 17.75
C VAL A 51 -10.40 6.63 16.93
N VAL A 52 -11.34 5.85 17.48
CA VAL A 52 -12.67 5.60 16.88
C VAL A 52 -13.64 6.73 17.24
N LEU A 53 -14.20 7.39 16.22
CA LEU A 53 -15.14 8.50 16.39
C LEU A 53 -16.58 8.06 16.12
N LYS A 54 -17.46 8.34 17.09
CA LYS A 54 -18.91 8.12 16.97
C LYS A 54 -19.63 9.48 16.91
N GLY A 55 -20.17 9.84 15.75
CA GLY A 55 -20.90 11.11 15.57
C GLY A 55 -20.75 11.78 14.20
N PRO A 56 -21.37 12.96 13.99
CA PRO A 56 -21.49 13.58 12.68
C PRO A 56 -20.24 14.37 12.22
N LYS A 57 -20.10 14.48 10.90
CA LYS A 57 -18.98 15.10 10.16
C LYS A 57 -18.72 16.56 10.51
N ALA A 58 -17.47 16.86 10.88
CA ALA A 58 -16.95 18.23 10.94
C ALA A 58 -16.84 18.83 9.51
N ARG A 59 -17.19 20.11 9.34
CA ARG A 59 -17.17 20.80 8.03
C ARG A 59 -15.76 21.32 7.68
N GLY A 60 -15.44 21.31 6.38
CA GLY A 60 -14.12 21.50 5.79
C GLY A 60 -13.39 22.80 6.12
N GLY A 61 -12.07 22.80 5.87
CA GLY A 61 -11.15 23.88 6.23
C GLY A 61 -10.46 24.51 5.03
N LYS A 62 -9.60 25.51 5.31
CA LYS A 62 -8.91 26.28 4.27
C LYS A 62 -7.72 25.50 3.67
N PRO A 63 -7.37 25.75 2.40
CA PRO A 63 -6.22 25.10 1.74
C PRO A 63 -4.90 25.44 2.42
N SER A 64 -3.99 24.46 2.50
CA SER A 64 -2.57 24.66 2.84
C SER A 64 -1.69 24.65 1.59
N LYS A 65 -0.43 25.07 1.71
CA LYS A 65 0.56 24.87 0.64
C LYS A 65 0.69 23.36 0.36
N GLY A 66 0.54 23.00 -0.91
CA GLY A 66 0.48 21.62 -1.37
C GLY A 66 1.83 21.02 -1.76
N ALA A 67 1.89 19.70 -1.82
CA ALA A 67 2.99 18.89 -2.37
C ALA A 67 2.95 18.87 -3.89
N ALA A 68 1.75 18.82 -4.50
CA ALA A 68 1.61 18.69 -5.94
C ALA A 68 2.18 19.92 -6.68
N THR A 69 3.05 19.65 -7.64
CA THR A 69 3.70 20.65 -8.48
C THR A 69 2.88 20.96 -9.74
N GLY A 70 2.02 20.04 -10.17
CA GLY A 70 1.29 20.08 -11.44
C GLY A 70 2.15 19.72 -12.65
N ILE A 71 3.31 19.10 -12.42
CA ILE A 71 4.21 18.60 -13.46
C ILE A 71 4.32 17.10 -13.24
N LEU A 72 3.98 16.29 -14.24
CA LEU A 72 4.18 14.84 -14.12
C LEU A 72 5.67 14.50 -14.13
N GLY A 73 6.05 13.62 -13.23
CA GLY A 73 7.34 12.94 -13.26
C GLY A 73 7.38 11.84 -14.31
N GLU A 74 8.42 11.01 -14.23
CA GLU A 74 8.52 9.83 -15.10
C GLU A 74 7.33 8.88 -14.87
N LEU A 75 6.78 8.30 -15.93
CA LEU A 75 5.69 7.32 -15.81
C LEU A 75 6.25 5.91 -15.57
N CYS A 76 5.48 5.06 -14.91
CA CYS A 76 5.77 3.62 -14.87
C CYS A 76 5.51 2.99 -16.24
N TYR A 77 6.48 2.21 -16.75
CA TYR A 77 6.34 1.43 -17.99
C TYR A 77 6.43 -0.09 -17.75
N GLY A 78 6.80 -0.49 -16.53
CA GLY A 78 6.89 -1.88 -16.11
C GLY A 78 5.59 -2.40 -15.49
N THR A 79 5.76 -3.44 -14.68
CA THR A 79 4.71 -4.09 -13.89
C THR A 79 4.44 -3.28 -12.62
N LYS A 80 3.19 -3.24 -12.19
CA LYS A 80 2.78 -2.60 -10.93
C LYS A 80 2.46 -3.69 -9.91
N TYR A 81 3.09 -3.63 -8.75
CA TYR A 81 2.89 -4.56 -7.63
C TYR A 81 2.37 -3.81 -6.42
N ALA A 82 1.55 -4.45 -5.61
CA ALA A 82 1.15 -3.86 -4.34
C ALA A 82 1.06 -4.86 -3.19
N ILE A 83 1.31 -4.34 -1.99
CA ILE A 83 1.15 -5.05 -0.72
C ILE A 83 0.24 -4.16 0.12
N VAL A 84 -1.00 -4.61 0.33
CA VAL A 84 -2.08 -3.82 0.93
C VAL A 84 -2.54 -4.53 2.19
N ILE A 85 -2.35 -3.88 3.34
CA ILE A 85 -2.50 -4.48 4.66
C ILE A 85 -3.51 -3.69 5.48
N GLY A 86 -4.48 -4.38 6.07
CA GLY A 86 -5.48 -3.81 6.97
C GLY A 86 -5.72 -4.71 8.16
N VAL A 87 -5.63 -4.19 9.39
CA VAL A 87 -5.85 -4.99 10.60
C VAL A 87 -6.86 -4.31 11.50
N SER A 88 -8.10 -4.83 11.46
CA SER A 88 -9.17 -4.45 12.37
C SER A 88 -9.34 -5.47 13.49
N ASP A 89 -9.30 -6.76 13.17
CA ASP A 89 -9.44 -7.85 14.14
C ASP A 89 -8.05 -8.33 14.60
N TYR A 90 -7.57 -7.79 15.72
CA TYR A 90 -6.31 -8.19 16.34
C TYR A 90 -6.55 -9.36 17.32
N PRO A 91 -5.52 -10.18 17.65
CA PRO A 91 -5.71 -11.26 18.61
C PRO A 91 -6.33 -10.80 19.94
N GLY A 92 -7.54 -11.29 20.24
CA GLY A 92 -8.34 -10.88 21.38
C GLY A 92 -9.52 -10.00 20.94
N GLU A 93 -9.96 -9.09 21.81
CA GLU A 93 -10.93 -8.02 21.47
C GLU A 93 -10.44 -6.65 21.97
N GLU A 94 -9.30 -6.61 22.68
CA GLU A 94 -8.84 -5.40 23.38
C GLU A 94 -8.29 -4.35 22.40
N ASN A 95 -7.73 -4.80 21.27
CA ASN A 95 -7.01 -3.97 20.32
C ASN A 95 -7.73 -3.84 18.98
N ASP A 96 -9.01 -4.23 18.93
CA ASP A 96 -9.74 -4.19 17.67
C ASP A 96 -10.00 -2.75 17.22
N LEU A 97 -9.95 -2.58 15.91
CA LEU A 97 -10.40 -1.39 15.18
C LEU A 97 -11.68 -1.73 14.42
N GLU A 98 -12.34 -0.70 13.92
CA GLU A 98 -13.61 -0.86 13.20
C GLU A 98 -13.45 -0.84 11.67
N TYR A 99 -12.40 -0.21 11.10
CA TYR A 99 -12.37 0.12 9.66
C TYR A 99 -11.00 -0.01 8.96
N ALA A 100 -9.98 -0.59 9.59
CA ALA A 100 -8.66 -0.74 8.96
C ALA A 100 -8.63 -1.81 7.85
N ASP A 101 -9.45 -2.84 7.97
CA ASP A 101 -9.75 -3.84 6.94
C ASP A 101 -10.54 -3.24 5.76
N ASP A 102 -11.54 -2.39 6.04
CA ASP A 102 -12.25 -1.63 5.01
C ASP A 102 -11.30 -0.69 4.26
N ASP A 103 -10.40 0.00 4.97
CA ASP A 103 -9.35 0.83 4.37
C ASP A 103 -8.50 0.04 3.35
N ALA A 104 -8.08 -1.17 3.70
CA ALA A 104 -7.30 -2.03 2.81
C ALA A 104 -8.10 -2.47 1.57
N ASN A 105 -9.40 -2.76 1.72
CA ASN A 105 -10.26 -3.08 0.59
C ASN A 105 -10.42 -1.89 -0.37
N ASP A 106 -10.63 -0.68 0.15
CA ASP A 106 -10.78 0.51 -0.68
C ASP A 106 -9.50 0.85 -1.46
N VAL A 107 -8.34 0.67 -0.83
CA VAL A 107 -7.04 0.82 -1.49
C VAL A 107 -6.88 -0.21 -2.59
N TYR A 108 -7.18 -1.49 -2.32
CA TYR A 108 -7.11 -2.56 -3.31
C TYR A 108 -7.94 -2.22 -4.57
N TRP A 109 -9.20 -1.84 -4.40
CA TRP A 109 -10.08 -1.51 -5.53
C TRP A 109 -9.63 -0.22 -6.25
N THR A 110 -9.10 0.76 -5.52
CA THR A 110 -8.51 1.95 -6.14
C THR A 110 -7.35 1.59 -7.05
N LEU A 111 -6.39 0.77 -6.58
CA LEU A 111 -5.24 0.37 -7.38
C LEU A 111 -5.65 -0.46 -8.61
N VAL A 112 -6.56 -1.41 -8.43
CA VAL A 112 -6.99 -2.33 -9.51
C VAL A 112 -7.87 -1.61 -10.55
N GLU A 113 -8.91 -0.89 -10.11
CA GLU A 113 -9.92 -0.36 -11.04
C GLU A 113 -9.52 0.97 -11.68
N ILE A 114 -8.71 1.78 -10.99
CA ILE A 114 -8.36 3.14 -11.43
C ILE A 114 -6.95 3.19 -11.98
N TYR A 115 -5.98 2.60 -11.27
CA TYR A 115 -4.56 2.67 -11.64
C TYR A 115 -4.05 1.42 -12.36
N ASN A 116 -4.95 0.50 -12.69
CA ASN A 116 -4.70 -0.65 -13.55
C ASN A 116 -3.56 -1.55 -13.03
N PHE A 117 -3.52 -1.75 -11.71
CA PHE A 117 -2.74 -2.83 -11.11
C PHE A 117 -3.39 -4.16 -11.47
N ASP A 118 -2.60 -5.15 -11.88
CA ASP A 118 -3.12 -6.51 -12.08
C ASP A 118 -3.48 -7.10 -10.72
N PRO A 119 -4.72 -7.56 -10.49
CA PRO A 119 -5.11 -8.25 -9.24
C PRO A 119 -4.15 -9.35 -8.80
N ASP A 120 -3.53 -10.08 -9.75
CA ASP A 120 -2.60 -11.15 -9.44
C ASP A 120 -1.27 -10.64 -8.85
N ASN A 121 -0.96 -9.35 -9.01
CA ASN A 121 0.23 -8.68 -8.48
C ASN A 121 -0.07 -7.87 -7.20
N VAL A 122 -1.28 -7.96 -6.64
CA VAL A 122 -1.68 -7.25 -5.42
C VAL A 122 -1.90 -8.25 -4.28
N HIS A 123 -1.02 -8.21 -3.28
CA HIS A 123 -1.16 -8.96 -2.04
C HIS A 123 -2.09 -8.21 -1.08
N LEU A 124 -3.35 -8.63 -0.99
CA LEU A 124 -4.30 -8.12 0.00
C LEU A 124 -4.29 -8.97 1.28
N LEU A 125 -3.79 -8.39 2.38
CA LEU A 125 -3.62 -9.05 3.67
C LEU A 125 -4.49 -8.37 4.73
N ILE A 126 -5.61 -9.00 5.07
CA ILE A 126 -6.60 -8.44 6.00
C ILE A 126 -6.72 -9.32 7.25
N ASP A 127 -6.77 -8.68 8.42
CA ASP A 127 -7.01 -9.28 9.74
C ASP A 127 -6.15 -10.53 9.96
N ALA A 128 -6.77 -11.69 10.18
CA ALA A 128 -6.09 -12.97 10.40
C ALA A 128 -5.04 -13.33 9.33
N ASN A 129 -5.11 -12.75 8.12
CA ASN A 129 -4.10 -12.93 7.07
C ASN A 129 -2.96 -11.92 7.14
N ALA A 130 -3.10 -10.78 7.82
CA ALA A 130 -2.07 -9.76 8.05
C ALA A 130 -1.06 -10.19 9.14
N THR A 131 -0.66 -11.46 9.12
CA THR A 131 0.38 -11.96 10.01
C THR A 131 1.74 -11.40 9.61
N ILE A 132 2.65 -11.29 10.59
CA ILE A 132 4.03 -10.88 10.32
C ILE A 132 4.70 -11.74 9.24
N ASP A 133 4.49 -13.06 9.28
CA ASP A 133 5.06 -13.99 8.32
C ASP A 133 4.51 -13.76 6.90
N ASN A 134 3.20 -13.51 6.77
CA ASN A 134 2.59 -13.23 5.47
C ASN A 134 3.03 -11.88 4.91
N VAL A 135 3.15 -10.85 5.75
CA VAL A 135 3.63 -9.51 5.33
C VAL A 135 5.07 -9.58 4.85
N ILE A 136 5.97 -10.19 5.63
CA ILE A 136 7.37 -10.39 5.23
C ILE A 136 7.46 -11.18 3.93
N LYS A 137 6.67 -12.27 3.83
CA LYS A 137 6.63 -13.10 2.63
C LYS A 137 6.20 -12.30 1.40
N ALA A 138 5.14 -11.50 1.50
CA ALA A 138 4.67 -10.67 0.38
C ALA A 138 5.73 -9.65 -0.06
N ILE A 139 6.43 -9.00 0.89
CA ILE A 139 7.53 -8.07 0.57
C ILE A 139 8.67 -8.79 -0.16
N GLU A 140 9.08 -9.97 0.32
CA GLU A 140 10.16 -10.73 -0.31
C GLU A 140 9.75 -11.34 -1.67
N GLU A 141 8.49 -11.76 -1.84
CA GLU A 141 7.94 -12.22 -3.12
C GLU A 141 8.00 -11.10 -4.15
N VAL A 142 7.45 -9.91 -3.85
CA VAL A 142 7.51 -8.76 -4.76
C VAL A 142 8.96 -8.36 -5.07
N LYS A 143 9.83 -8.25 -4.06
CA LYS A 143 11.26 -7.94 -4.25
C LYS A 143 11.99 -8.95 -5.16
N SER A 144 11.54 -10.20 -5.19
CA SER A 144 12.16 -11.24 -6.00
C SER A 144 11.72 -11.21 -7.47
N GLU A 145 10.62 -10.53 -7.77
CA GLU A 145 9.97 -10.48 -9.09
C GLU A 145 10.15 -9.13 -9.80
N GLU A 146 10.11 -8.02 -9.05
CA GLU A 146 10.21 -6.68 -9.61
C GLU A 146 11.58 -6.38 -10.24
N VAL A 147 11.55 -5.49 -11.23
CA VAL A 147 12.72 -4.94 -11.91
C VAL A 147 12.70 -3.42 -11.90
N ALA A 148 13.81 -2.78 -12.31
CA ALA A 148 14.01 -1.33 -12.20
C ALA A 148 12.91 -0.44 -12.80
N GLU A 149 12.22 -0.89 -13.85
CA GLU A 149 11.15 -0.17 -14.54
C GLU A 149 9.76 -0.34 -13.90
N ASP A 150 9.63 -1.21 -12.91
CA ASP A 150 8.39 -1.54 -12.22
C ASP A 150 8.03 -0.49 -11.15
N GLU A 151 6.83 -0.59 -10.59
CA GLU A 151 6.35 0.28 -9.51
C GLU A 151 5.75 -0.56 -8.38
N VAL A 152 6.00 -0.14 -7.14
CA VAL A 152 5.54 -0.86 -5.94
C VAL A 152 4.77 0.07 -5.01
N VAL A 153 3.56 -0.34 -4.62
CA VAL A 153 2.78 0.32 -3.57
C VAL A 153 2.76 -0.56 -2.32
N PHE A 154 3.13 0.03 -1.18
CA PHE A 154 2.95 -0.58 0.14
C PHE A 154 1.95 0.25 0.93
N PHE A 155 0.86 -0.36 1.37
CA PHE A 155 -0.16 0.28 2.19
C PHE A 155 -0.38 -0.48 3.49
N PHE A 156 -0.45 0.26 4.61
CA PHE A 156 -0.83 -0.28 5.91
C PHE A 156 -1.87 0.62 6.59
N SER A 157 -2.99 0.03 7.03
CA SER A 157 -3.92 0.63 8.00
C SER A 157 -4.02 -0.27 9.24
N GLY A 158 -3.91 0.34 10.42
CA GLY A 158 -3.94 -0.39 11.69
C GLY A 158 -3.38 0.44 12.85
N HIS A 159 -2.93 -0.25 13.90
CA HIS A 159 -2.25 0.41 15.02
C HIS A 159 -0.81 0.79 14.69
N GLY A 160 -0.32 1.84 15.37
CA GLY A 160 1.09 2.19 15.43
C GLY A 160 1.66 1.92 16.83
N ALA A 161 2.96 1.78 16.94
CA ALA A 161 3.65 1.68 18.22
C ALA A 161 4.94 2.50 18.19
N ARG A 162 5.48 2.79 19.38
CA ARG A 162 6.83 3.32 19.55
C ARG A 162 7.58 2.56 20.63
N GLY A 163 8.90 2.52 20.56
CA GLY A 163 9.73 1.85 21.55
C GLY A 163 11.21 2.12 21.36
N PHE A 164 12.04 1.41 22.11
CA PHE A 164 13.49 1.40 21.94
C PHE A 164 13.88 0.11 21.21
N ALA A 165 13.90 0.14 19.88
CA ALA A 165 14.20 -1.01 19.04
C ALA A 165 15.72 -1.16 18.81
N ASP A 166 16.18 -2.41 18.72
CA ASP A 166 17.53 -2.72 18.22
C ASP A 166 17.45 -3.00 16.73
N ASP A 167 17.07 -2.00 15.94
CA ASP A 167 16.85 -2.13 14.50
C ASP A 167 18.01 -1.61 13.65
N GLY A 168 19.05 -1.06 14.28
CA GLY A 168 20.31 -0.70 13.64
C GLY A 168 20.34 0.71 13.04
N ASP A 169 19.35 1.54 13.35
CA ASP A 169 19.33 2.95 13.04
C ASP A 169 20.11 3.79 14.10
N SER A 170 19.89 5.10 14.19
CA SER A 170 20.51 5.96 15.21
C SER A 170 19.52 6.70 16.12
N GLU A 171 18.23 6.46 15.94
CA GLU A 171 17.19 7.08 16.71
C GLU A 171 17.14 6.47 18.12
N LEU A 172 16.55 7.24 19.03
CA LEU A 172 16.36 6.76 20.40
C LEU A 172 14.97 6.14 20.56
N ILE A 173 14.00 6.56 19.75
CA ILE A 173 12.62 6.09 19.78
C ILE A 173 12.28 5.74 18.35
N ASP A 174 11.91 4.48 18.12
CA ASP A 174 11.56 3.93 16.82
C ASP A 174 10.05 3.78 16.72
N GLU A 175 9.51 3.89 15.51
CA GLU A 175 8.10 3.66 15.23
C GLU A 175 7.86 2.33 14.52
N ALA A 176 6.73 1.67 14.83
CA ALA A 176 6.35 0.40 14.22
C ALA A 176 4.93 0.40 13.69
N ILE A 177 4.73 -0.36 12.61
CA ILE A 177 3.40 -0.90 12.28
C ILE A 177 3.14 -2.13 13.15
N VAL A 178 1.88 -2.32 13.54
CA VAL A 178 1.48 -3.40 14.45
C VAL A 178 0.74 -4.48 13.68
N LEU A 179 1.31 -5.68 13.69
CA LEU A 179 0.80 -6.91 13.08
C LEU A 179 0.57 -7.96 14.19
N HIS A 180 0.45 -9.23 13.81
CA HIS A 180 0.35 -10.34 14.75
C HIS A 180 1.00 -11.63 14.25
N ASP A 181 1.24 -12.58 15.14
CA ASP A 181 1.64 -13.97 14.82
C ASP A 181 0.46 -14.96 14.85
N GLY A 182 -0.75 -14.44 15.07
CA GLY A 182 -1.99 -15.22 15.23
C GLY A 182 -2.38 -15.45 16.70
N SER A 183 -1.52 -15.08 17.64
CA SER A 183 -1.83 -15.13 19.08
C SER A 183 -1.39 -13.87 19.83
N ASN A 184 -0.33 -13.21 19.37
CA ASN A 184 0.27 -12.04 19.99
C ASN A 184 0.45 -10.93 18.96
N LEU A 185 0.47 -9.69 19.44
CA LEU A 185 0.90 -8.54 18.64
C LEU A 185 2.40 -8.67 18.32
N VAL A 186 2.76 -8.26 17.11
CA VAL A 186 4.14 -8.22 16.62
C VAL A 186 4.38 -6.84 16.01
N TYR A 187 5.51 -6.24 16.34
CA TYR A 187 5.89 -4.90 15.91
C TYR A 187 6.89 -5.03 14.77
N LEU A 188 6.60 -4.40 13.63
CA LEU A 188 7.55 -4.29 12.53
C LEU A 188 8.01 -2.83 12.47
N TRP A 189 9.23 -2.60 12.94
CA TRP A 189 9.84 -1.29 13.11
C TRP A 189 10.20 -0.65 11.76
N ASP A 190 10.28 0.67 11.73
CA ASP A 190 10.74 1.45 10.59
C ASP A 190 12.12 1.01 10.08
N GLY A 191 13.12 0.79 10.95
CA GLY A 191 14.42 0.27 10.53
C GLY A 191 14.37 -1.18 10.01
N ASP A 192 13.40 -1.98 10.47
CA ASP A 192 13.12 -3.29 9.88
C ASP A 192 12.51 -3.19 8.49
N LEU A 193 11.57 -2.27 8.29
CA LEU A 193 11.04 -1.95 6.97
C LEU A 193 12.15 -1.41 6.05
N VAL A 194 13.10 -0.61 6.55
CA VAL A 194 14.26 -0.16 5.78
C VAL A 194 15.08 -1.36 5.28
N LYS A 195 15.36 -2.36 6.14
CA LYS A 195 16.04 -3.60 5.72
C LYS A 195 15.21 -4.38 4.71
N LEU A 196 13.90 -4.52 4.95
CA LEU A 196 12.99 -5.25 4.06
C LEU A 196 12.82 -4.56 2.70
N PHE A 197 12.87 -3.25 2.60
CA PHE A 197 12.83 -2.52 1.33
C PHE A 197 14.23 -2.26 0.74
N SER A 198 15.29 -2.69 1.43
CA SER A 198 16.64 -2.67 0.87
C SER A 198 16.78 -3.74 -0.22
N GLY A 199 17.44 -3.39 -1.31
CA GLY A 199 17.72 -4.31 -2.41
C GLY A 199 16.57 -4.55 -3.39
N PHE A 200 15.50 -3.74 -3.32
CA PHE A 200 14.60 -3.57 -4.46
C PHE A 200 15.37 -2.95 -5.65
N ASP A 201 15.13 -3.47 -6.85
CA ASP A 201 15.72 -3.02 -8.10
C ASP A 201 15.03 -1.72 -8.59
N THR A 202 13.70 -1.58 -8.43
CA THR A 202 12.98 -0.32 -8.67
C THR A 202 13.17 0.70 -7.55
N SER A 203 13.29 1.97 -7.95
CA SER A 203 13.19 3.10 -7.03
C SER A 203 11.78 3.66 -6.88
N ARG A 204 10.85 3.30 -7.77
CA ARG A 204 9.46 3.82 -7.80
C ARG A 204 8.61 3.09 -6.76
N ILE A 205 8.75 3.51 -5.51
CA ILE A 205 8.05 2.88 -4.39
C ILE A 205 7.22 3.93 -3.67
N VAL A 206 5.93 3.68 -3.48
CA VAL A 206 5.02 4.52 -2.71
C VAL A 206 4.62 3.76 -1.45
N LEU A 207 5.02 4.25 -0.28
CA LEU A 207 4.66 3.66 1.00
C LEU A 207 3.66 4.56 1.72
N VAL A 208 2.52 4.02 2.11
CA VAL A 208 1.41 4.77 2.69
C VAL A 208 0.96 4.15 4.01
N PHE A 209 0.91 4.96 5.06
CA PHE A 209 0.64 4.51 6.42
C PHE A 209 -0.55 5.27 7.06
N ASP A 210 -1.67 4.57 7.24
CA ASP A 210 -2.84 5.03 8.02
C ASP A 210 -2.83 4.46 9.45
N SER A 211 -1.83 4.89 10.22
CA SER A 211 -1.66 4.54 11.64
C SER A 211 -1.18 5.73 12.48
N CYS A 212 -1.36 5.63 13.81
CA CYS A 212 -0.77 6.58 14.74
C CYS A 212 0.76 6.59 14.62
N LEU A 213 1.38 7.74 14.90
CA LEU A 213 2.83 7.93 14.82
C LEU A 213 3.44 7.73 13.42
N SER A 214 2.64 7.46 12.39
CA SER A 214 3.11 7.10 11.03
C SER A 214 4.05 8.12 10.37
N GLY A 215 4.08 9.38 10.83
CA GLY A 215 5.07 10.34 10.38
C GLY A 215 6.51 9.98 10.76
N GLY A 216 6.69 9.07 11.72
CA GLY A 216 7.96 8.48 12.16
C GLY A 216 8.62 7.57 11.14
N MET A 217 7.83 6.97 10.23
CA MET A 217 8.26 6.09 9.12
C MET A 217 9.14 6.78 8.06
N ASN A 218 9.67 7.96 8.36
CA ASN A 218 10.47 8.82 7.51
C ASN A 218 11.85 8.23 7.19
N ASP A 219 12.29 7.22 7.92
CA ASP A 219 13.51 6.44 7.66
C ASP A 219 13.48 5.68 6.35
N LEU A 220 12.28 5.40 5.87
CA LEU A 220 12.07 4.78 4.57
C LEU A 220 12.37 5.71 3.40
N LYS A 221 12.69 6.99 3.58
CA LYS A 221 13.04 7.90 2.46
C LYS A 221 14.21 7.35 1.64
N ALA A 222 14.02 7.27 0.34
CA ALA A 222 15.06 6.93 -0.63
C ALA A 222 14.77 7.63 -1.95
N LYS A 223 15.79 7.81 -2.81
CA LYS A 223 15.59 8.41 -4.14
C LYS A 223 14.48 7.66 -4.89
N GLY A 224 13.55 8.40 -5.51
CA GLY A 224 12.45 7.86 -6.31
C GLY A 224 11.23 7.40 -5.49
N ARG A 225 11.34 7.42 -4.16
CA ARG A 225 10.33 6.90 -3.24
C ARG A 225 9.49 8.02 -2.66
N ILE A 226 8.21 7.73 -2.43
CA ILE A 226 7.30 8.61 -1.70
C ILE A 226 6.85 7.88 -0.44
N VAL A 227 7.02 8.51 0.72
CA VAL A 227 6.45 8.02 1.99
C VAL A 227 5.34 8.96 2.41
N VAL A 228 4.12 8.45 2.52
CA VAL A 228 2.93 9.19 2.93
C VAL A 228 2.43 8.65 4.26
N ALA A 229 2.20 9.55 5.20
CA ALA A 229 1.72 9.24 6.54
C ALA A 229 0.42 9.98 6.85
N SER A 230 -0.52 9.31 7.50
CA SER A 230 -1.77 9.91 7.98
C SER A 230 -1.56 10.93 9.10
N THR A 231 -0.44 10.85 9.81
CA THR A 231 -0.09 11.72 10.94
C THR A 231 1.34 12.29 10.88
N THR A 232 1.69 13.12 11.86
CA THR A 232 3.09 13.41 12.22
C THR A 232 3.67 12.26 13.07
N GLU A 233 4.98 12.28 13.33
CA GLU A 233 5.68 11.33 14.24
C GLU A 233 5.06 11.25 15.64
N HIS A 234 4.45 12.33 16.15
CA HIS A 234 3.74 12.35 17.44
C HIS A 234 2.22 12.41 17.30
N GLY A 235 1.70 12.14 16.12
CA GLY A 235 0.29 12.32 15.80
C GLY A 235 -0.55 11.07 16.04
N VAL A 236 -1.86 11.27 16.13
CA VAL A 236 -2.85 10.22 16.33
C VAL A 236 -3.74 10.14 15.09
N ALA A 237 -3.99 8.92 14.63
CA ALA A 237 -4.86 8.62 13.50
C ALA A 237 -6.31 8.35 13.98
N TYR A 238 -7.29 8.57 13.10
CA TYR A 238 -8.71 8.46 13.41
C TYR A 238 -9.46 7.60 12.41
N GLU A 239 -10.49 6.91 12.88
CA GLU A 239 -11.48 6.20 12.05
C GLU A 239 -12.90 6.45 12.58
N GLY A 240 -13.92 6.05 11.82
CA GLY A 240 -15.28 6.03 12.33
C GLY A 240 -16.39 5.98 11.28
N ASP A 241 -17.60 5.66 11.74
CA ASP A 241 -18.82 5.39 10.96
C ASP A 241 -19.15 6.41 9.87
N GLN A 242 -18.77 7.67 10.09
CA GLN A 242 -19.06 8.75 9.13
C GLN A 242 -18.25 8.66 7.84
N TRP A 243 -17.13 7.94 7.89
CA TRP A 243 -16.31 7.60 6.73
C TRP A 243 -16.49 6.14 6.36
N GLN A 244 -16.72 5.28 7.34
CA GLN A 244 -16.58 3.82 7.21
C GLN A 244 -15.15 3.43 6.83
N ASN A 245 -14.19 4.21 7.33
CA ASN A 245 -12.77 4.18 7.01
C ASN A 245 -11.97 4.89 8.10
N GLY A 246 -10.65 4.78 8.03
CA GLY A 246 -9.72 5.80 8.49
C GLY A 246 -9.99 7.15 7.82
N GLN A 247 -9.94 8.24 8.59
CA GLN A 247 -10.13 9.60 8.05
C GLN A 247 -9.15 9.89 6.90
N PHE A 248 -7.92 9.38 6.97
CA PHE A 248 -6.90 9.66 5.97
C PHE A 248 -7.21 8.87 4.71
N THR A 249 -7.36 7.55 4.83
CA THR A 249 -7.69 6.67 3.70
C THR A 249 -8.95 7.11 2.96
N TYR A 250 -10.00 7.49 3.69
CA TYR A 250 -11.22 8.06 3.10
C TYR A 250 -10.94 9.26 2.18
N TYR A 251 -10.13 10.23 2.63
CA TYR A 251 -9.87 11.41 1.82
C TYR A 251 -8.79 11.18 0.76
N PHE A 252 -7.77 10.38 1.05
CA PHE A 252 -6.66 10.11 0.13
C PHE A 252 -7.12 9.20 -1.00
N PHE A 253 -7.52 7.98 -0.68
CA PHE A 253 -7.85 6.95 -1.67
C PHE A 253 -9.29 7.07 -2.15
N GLU A 254 -10.27 6.93 -1.26
CA GLU A 254 -11.67 6.79 -1.69
C GLU A 254 -12.18 8.07 -2.37
N GLN A 255 -12.12 9.22 -1.68
CA GLN A 255 -12.58 10.49 -2.23
C GLN A 255 -11.59 11.08 -3.23
N GLY A 256 -10.30 11.10 -2.88
CA GLY A 256 -9.25 11.78 -3.64
C GLY A 256 -8.99 11.09 -4.97
N MET A 257 -8.55 9.84 -4.90
CA MET A 257 -8.12 9.06 -6.05
C MET A 257 -9.29 8.36 -6.75
N TYR A 258 -10.02 7.49 -6.05
CA TYR A 258 -11.07 6.66 -6.66
C TYR A 258 -12.22 7.49 -7.25
N TYR A 259 -12.72 8.49 -6.52
CA TYR A 259 -13.73 9.42 -7.04
C TYR A 259 -13.15 10.65 -7.75
N GLY A 260 -11.83 10.73 -7.93
CA GLY A 260 -11.16 11.81 -8.66
C GLY A 260 -11.30 13.21 -8.05
N LYS A 261 -11.65 13.35 -6.77
CA LYS A 261 -11.85 14.68 -6.16
C LYS A 261 -10.55 15.42 -5.88
N ALA A 262 -9.42 14.73 -5.95
CA ALA A 262 -8.10 15.32 -5.81
C ALA A 262 -7.54 15.86 -7.13
N ASP A 263 -8.14 15.50 -8.29
CA ASP A 263 -7.70 15.97 -9.61
C ASP A 263 -7.82 17.49 -9.70
N LYS A 264 -6.66 18.14 -9.68
CA LYS A 264 -6.51 19.59 -9.63
C LYS A 264 -5.73 20.09 -10.84
N TYR A 265 -4.84 19.28 -11.40
CA TYR A 265 -4.01 19.60 -12.55
C TYR A 265 -4.35 18.67 -13.70
N ASP A 266 -4.64 19.27 -14.86
CA ASP A 266 -4.93 18.57 -16.11
C ASP A 266 -3.62 18.06 -16.73
N HIS A 267 -3.22 16.84 -16.37
CA HIS A 267 -1.93 16.29 -16.80
C HIS A 267 -1.98 15.74 -18.23
N ASN A 268 -3.17 15.32 -18.68
CA ASN A 268 -3.38 14.79 -20.02
C ASN A 268 -3.67 15.87 -21.09
N GLY A 269 -3.99 17.10 -20.67
CA GLY A 269 -4.19 18.27 -21.52
C GLY A 269 -5.52 18.29 -22.28
N ASP A 270 -6.51 17.50 -21.86
CA ASP A 270 -7.83 17.42 -22.50
C ASP A 270 -8.81 18.52 -22.01
N GLY A 271 -8.43 19.26 -20.95
CA GLY A 271 -9.21 20.33 -20.34
C GLY A 271 -10.34 19.84 -19.42
N VAL A 272 -10.38 18.56 -19.05
CA VAL A 272 -11.34 17.94 -18.15
C VAL A 272 -10.69 17.71 -16.78
N TYR A 273 -11.45 17.94 -15.71
CA TYR A 273 -11.02 17.71 -14.33
C TYR A 273 -12.00 16.75 -13.64
N GLY A 274 -11.58 16.15 -12.54
CA GLY A 274 -12.32 15.13 -11.81
C GLY A 274 -12.15 13.73 -12.40
N GLN A 275 -11.08 13.49 -13.16
CA GLN A 275 -10.73 12.20 -13.74
C GLN A 275 -9.91 11.40 -12.73
N SER A 276 -10.50 10.33 -12.18
CA SER A 276 -9.86 9.51 -11.13
C SER A 276 -8.50 8.94 -11.54
N TRP A 277 -8.33 8.63 -12.82
CA TRP A 277 -7.09 8.10 -13.39
C TRP A 277 -6.02 9.18 -13.68
N ASP A 278 -6.31 10.46 -13.46
CA ASP A 278 -5.37 11.58 -13.65
C ASP A 278 -4.86 12.17 -12.31
N VAL A 279 -5.26 11.56 -11.17
CA VAL A 279 -4.87 12.01 -9.82
C VAL A 279 -3.50 11.46 -9.45
N THR A 280 -2.56 12.35 -9.15
CA THR A 280 -1.23 11.99 -8.62
C THR A 280 -1.25 11.73 -7.11
N VAL A 281 -0.22 11.04 -6.62
CA VAL A 281 -0.02 10.78 -5.17
C VAL A 281 0.02 12.09 -4.37
N GLU A 282 0.65 13.12 -4.92
CA GLU A 282 0.80 14.44 -4.29
C GLU A 282 -0.52 15.22 -4.27
N GLU A 283 -1.35 15.08 -5.30
CA GLU A 283 -2.70 15.64 -5.34
C GLU A 283 -3.61 14.97 -4.31
N ALA A 284 -3.58 13.63 -4.27
CA ALA A 284 -4.29 12.85 -3.26
C ALA A 284 -3.87 13.26 -1.85
N PHE A 285 -2.56 13.44 -1.62
CA PHE A 285 -2.02 13.96 -0.36
C PHE A 285 -2.55 15.36 -0.04
N ASP A 286 -2.53 16.29 -0.99
CA ASP A 286 -2.99 17.66 -0.79
C ASP A 286 -4.47 17.72 -0.45
N TYR A 287 -5.27 16.88 -1.10
CA TYR A 287 -6.68 16.72 -0.82
C TYR A 287 -6.90 16.14 0.58
N ALA A 288 -6.17 15.08 0.95
CA ALA A 288 -6.23 14.48 2.28
C ALA A 288 -5.81 15.48 3.36
N LYS A 289 -4.69 16.19 3.19
CA LYS A 289 -4.21 17.23 4.12
C LYS A 289 -5.20 18.37 4.29
N THR A 290 -5.89 18.75 3.21
CA THR A 290 -6.92 19.80 3.25
C THR A 290 -8.19 19.34 3.96
N ASN A 291 -8.51 18.04 3.96
CA ASN A 291 -9.77 17.53 4.49
C ASN A 291 -9.65 16.80 5.84
N CYS A 292 -8.49 16.26 6.18
CA CYS A 292 -8.14 15.80 7.51
C CYS A 292 -8.11 16.99 8.46
N LYS A 293 -8.88 16.91 9.55
CA LYS A 293 -8.99 18.00 10.55
C LYS A 293 -8.56 17.58 11.94
N MET A 294 -8.59 16.28 12.21
CA MET A 294 -8.26 15.73 13.51
C MET A 294 -6.84 15.16 13.51
N GLN A 295 -6.36 14.75 12.35
CA GLN A 295 -4.99 14.36 12.11
C GLN A 295 -4.28 15.28 11.12
N ARG A 296 -2.96 15.12 11.04
CA ARG A 296 -2.06 15.96 10.24
C ARG A 296 -1.25 15.05 9.32
N PRO A 297 -1.73 14.80 8.10
CA PRO A 297 -0.98 14.02 7.13
C PRO A 297 0.37 14.65 6.81
N THR A 298 1.38 13.80 6.63
CA THR A 298 2.77 14.17 6.28
C THR A 298 3.19 13.41 5.02
N ILE A 299 4.04 14.02 4.22
CA ILE A 299 4.62 13.40 3.02
C ILE A 299 6.13 13.65 3.01
N TYR A 300 6.89 12.61 2.70
CA TYR A 300 8.31 12.65 2.41
C TYR A 300 8.50 12.20 0.97
N ASP A 301 8.58 13.17 0.08
CA ASP A 301 8.63 12.96 -1.35
C ASP A 301 10.08 13.09 -1.83
N GLN A 302 10.61 12.01 -2.38
CA GLN A 302 11.92 11.94 -3.03
C GLN A 302 11.80 11.52 -4.50
N PHE A 303 10.59 11.58 -5.05
CA PHE A 303 10.30 11.42 -6.47
C PHE A 303 10.44 12.78 -7.18
N GLU A 304 10.75 12.76 -8.47
CA GLU A 304 10.94 13.99 -9.24
C GLU A 304 9.63 14.43 -9.89
N ASN A 305 9.10 15.56 -9.42
CA ASN A 305 7.76 16.08 -9.75
C ASN A 305 6.65 15.14 -9.23
N ASP A 306 5.49 15.09 -9.88
CA ASP A 306 4.31 14.40 -9.34
C ASP A 306 4.21 12.97 -9.89
N LEU A 307 3.94 12.00 -9.02
CA LEU A 307 3.83 10.58 -9.36
C LEU A 307 2.37 10.21 -9.68
N LEU A 308 2.13 9.81 -10.92
CA LEU A 308 0.88 9.15 -11.33
C LEU A 308 1.05 7.62 -11.25
N LEU A 309 0.16 6.98 -10.49
CA LEU A 309 0.19 5.53 -10.20
C LEU A 309 -0.24 4.64 -11.37
#